data_AF-A0A2Z5U7F1-F1
#
_entry.id   AF-A0A2Z5U7F1-F1
#
_cell.length_a   1.000
_cell.length_b   1.000
_cell.length_c   1.000
_cell.angle_alpha   90.00
_cell.angle_beta   90.00
_cell.angle_gamma   90.00
#
_symmetry.space_group_name_H-M   'P 1'
#
loop_
_entity.id
_entity.type
_entity.pdbx_description
1 polymer ?
#
loop_
_entity_poly.entity_id
_entity_poly.type
_entity_poly.pdbx_seq_one_letter_code
_entity_poly.pdbx_strand_id
1 'polypeptide(L)'
;CNAVRQALQELLHEYMTNAGRAEQSEGLERALEHMCRKTRDLRRQLRKAVVDHVSDSFLETNVPLLVLMEAARNGNEKEVEEYAVVFTEHANKLVEVANLVCSMSNNEDGVKMVRHAAGQIEALCPQDVNKCVVALQEGDP
;
A
#
# COMPACT_ATOMS: atom_id res chain seq x y z
N CYS A 1 -18.10 0.33 2.90
CA CYS A 1 -18.22 1.05 4.19
C CYS A 1 -19.68 1.20 4.65
N ASN A 2 -20.58 1.76 3.84
CA ASN A 2 -21.99 1.97 4.23
C ASN A 2 -22.72 0.70 4.72
N ALA A 3 -22.49 -0.45 4.10
CA ALA A 3 -23.11 -1.70 4.51
C ALA A 3 -22.67 -2.19 5.90
N VAL A 4 -21.40 -1.96 6.29
CA VAL A 4 -20.88 -2.28 7.63
C VAL A 4 -21.47 -1.32 8.65
N ARG A 5 -21.56 -0.03 8.31
CA ARG A 5 -22.20 0.98 9.15
C ARG A 5 -23.67 0.64 9.44
N GLN A 6 -24.41 0.21 8.42
CA GLN A 6 -25.80 -0.20 8.58
C GLN A 6 -25.94 -1.47 9.43
N ALA A 7 -25.13 -2.50 9.17
CA ALA A 7 -25.14 -3.72 9.98
C ALA A 7 -24.82 -3.45 11.46
N LEU A 8 -23.95 -2.47 11.76
CA LEU A 8 -23.67 -2.05 13.13
C LEU A 8 -24.87 -1.37 13.78
N GLN A 9 -25.58 -0.50 13.04
CA GLN A 9 -26.80 0.15 13.54
C GLN A 9 -27.89 -0.89 13.85
N GLU A 10 -28.07 -1.88 12.98
CA GLU A 10 -29.00 -3.00 13.19
C GLU A 10 -28.60 -3.82 14.43
N LEU A 11 -27.31 -4.15 14.58
CA LEU A 11 -26.80 -4.86 15.76
C LEU A 11 -27.03 -4.08 17.06
N LEU A 12 -26.76 -2.77 17.07
CA LEU A 12 -26.99 -1.92 18.24
C LEU A 12 -28.48 -1.88 18.59
N HIS A 13 -29.36 -1.81 17.59
CA HIS A 13 -30.80 -1.84 17.81
C HIS A 13 -31.25 -3.15 18.47
N GLU A 14 -30.82 -4.29 17.93
CA GLU A 14 -31.13 -5.61 18.50
C GLU A 14 -30.56 -5.78 19.92
N TYR A 15 -29.35 -5.26 20.17
CA TYR A 15 -28.73 -5.31 21.49
C TYR A 15 -29.53 -4.52 22.53
N MET A 16 -30.01 -3.32 22.18
CA MET A 16 -30.88 -2.52 23.06
C MET A 16 -32.23 -3.20 23.29
N THR A 17 -32.83 -3.79 22.26
CA THR A 17 -34.10 -4.52 22.38
C THR A 17 -33.98 -5.79 23.22
N ASN A 18 -32.80 -6.40 23.23
CA ASN A 18 -32.50 -7.58 24.04
C ASN A 18 -32.08 -7.25 25.49
N ALA A 19 -31.88 -5.98 25.84
CA ALA A 19 -31.46 -5.58 27.18
C ALA A 19 -32.51 -5.97 28.24
N GLY A 20 -32.04 -6.57 29.34
CA GLY A 20 -32.90 -7.04 30.43
C GLY A 20 -33.56 -8.41 30.20
N ARG A 21 -33.28 -9.08 29.08
CA ARG A 21 -33.70 -10.47 28.85
C ARG A 21 -32.63 -11.46 29.34
N ALA A 22 -33.07 -12.57 29.91
CA ALA A 22 -32.18 -13.62 30.42
C ALA A 22 -31.49 -14.43 29.31
N GLU A 23 -32.15 -14.55 28.15
CA GLU A 23 -31.66 -15.29 26.99
C GLU A 23 -31.39 -14.35 25.81
N GLN A 24 -30.44 -14.72 24.94
CA GLN A 24 -30.22 -14.01 23.68
C GLN A 24 -31.38 -14.25 22.73
N SER A 25 -31.90 -13.18 22.12
CA SER A 25 -32.90 -13.31 21.05
C SER A 25 -32.28 -13.86 19.77
N GLU A 26 -33.05 -14.63 19.00
CA GLU A 26 -32.66 -15.02 17.64
C GLU A 26 -32.36 -13.81 16.74
N GLY A 27 -33.02 -12.66 17.00
CA GLY A 27 -32.77 -11.40 16.29
C GLY A 27 -31.36 -10.88 16.53
N LEU A 28 -30.90 -10.92 17.78
CA LEU A 28 -29.54 -10.54 18.15
C LEU A 28 -28.49 -11.47 17.53
N GLU A 29 -28.74 -12.78 17.54
CA GLU A 29 -27.85 -13.77 16.91
C GLU A 29 -27.71 -13.51 15.40
N ARG A 30 -28.84 -13.31 14.69
CA ARG A 30 -28.83 -12.97 13.26
C ARG A 30 -28.10 -11.65 12.98
N ALA A 31 -28.28 -10.64 13.83
CA ALA A 31 -27.59 -9.35 13.66
C ALA A 31 -26.07 -9.48 13.88
N LEU A 32 -25.63 -10.32 14.82
CA LEU A 32 -24.22 -10.64 15.03
C LEU A 32 -23.62 -11.34 13.79
N GLU A 33 -24.30 -12.36 13.26
CA GLU A 33 -23.87 -13.04 12.03
C GLU A 33 -23.80 -12.08 10.84
N HIS A 34 -24.80 -11.20 10.69
CA HIS A 34 -24.83 -10.20 9.63
C HIS A 34 -23.64 -9.24 9.73
N MET A 35 -23.33 -8.75 10.94
CA MET A 35 -22.17 -7.89 11.21
C MET A 35 -20.85 -8.59 10.85
N CYS A 36 -20.67 -9.82 11.33
CA CYS A 36 -19.50 -10.64 11.01
C CYS A 36 -19.31 -10.82 9.50
N ARG A 37 -20.40 -11.12 8.78
CA ARG A 37 -20.38 -11.26 7.31
C ARG A 37 -19.96 -9.95 6.64
N LYS A 38 -20.56 -8.81 7.01
CA LYS A 38 -20.24 -7.52 6.39
C LYS A 38 -18.80 -7.07 6.66
N THR A 39 -18.27 -7.33 7.86
CA THR A 39 -16.86 -7.06 8.18
C THR A 39 -15.93 -7.95 7.34
N ARG A 40 -16.25 -9.24 7.17
CA ARG A 40 -15.48 -10.15 6.31
C ARG A 40 -15.48 -9.71 4.85
N ASP A 41 -16.64 -9.30 4.33
CA ASP A 41 -16.79 -8.81 2.97
C ASP A 41 -15.99 -7.51 2.75
N LEU A 42 -15.99 -6.59 3.72
CA LEU A 42 -15.15 -5.39 3.68
C LEU A 42 -13.66 -5.75 3.64
N ARG A 43 -13.21 -6.67 4.52
CA ARG A 43 -11.82 -7.14 4.53
C ARG A 43 -11.43 -7.76 3.19
N ARG A 44 -12.35 -8.46 2.52
CA ARG A 44 -12.13 -9.01 1.16
C ARG A 44 -11.97 -7.90 0.11
N GLN A 45 -12.82 -6.87 0.14
CA GLN A 45 -12.75 -5.75 -0.81
C GLN A 45 -11.46 -4.95 -0.63
N LEU A 46 -11.05 -4.70 0.61
CA LEU A 46 -9.79 -4.02 0.89
C LEU A 46 -8.58 -4.81 0.35
N ARG A 47 -8.55 -6.15 0.55
CA ARG A 47 -7.51 -6.99 -0.05
C ARG A 47 -7.49 -6.91 -1.59
N LYS A 48 -8.66 -6.86 -2.23
CA LYS A 48 -8.75 -6.72 -3.69
C LYS A 48 -8.17 -5.38 -4.15
N ALA A 49 -8.57 -4.28 -3.51
CA ALA A 49 -8.06 -2.95 -3.83
C ALA A 49 -6.53 -2.85 -3.67
N VAL A 50 -5.97 -3.51 -2.65
CA VAL A 50 -4.51 -3.60 -2.48
C VAL A 50 -3.84 -4.38 -3.61
N VAL A 51 -4.42 -5.50 -4.05
CA VAL A 51 -3.89 -6.28 -5.19
C VAL A 51 -3.96 -5.48 -6.48
N ASP A 52 -5.06 -4.76 -6.71
CA ASP A 52 -5.19 -3.86 -7.87
C ASP A 52 -4.09 -2.79 -7.82
N HIS A 53 -3.85 -2.18 -6.65
CA HIS A 53 -2.79 -1.18 -6.47
C HIS A 53 -1.36 -1.72 -6.68
N VAL A 54 -1.09 -2.95 -6.23
CA VAL A 54 0.18 -3.65 -6.51
C VAL A 54 0.32 -3.92 -8.00
N SER A 55 -0.73 -4.38 -8.66
CA SER A 55 -0.71 -4.68 -10.10
C SER A 55 -0.39 -3.43 -10.94
N ASP A 56 -0.94 -2.28 -10.55
CA ASP A 56 -0.66 -1.01 -11.23
C ASP A 56 0.74 -0.48 -10.91
N SER A 57 1.17 -0.54 -9.65
CA SER A 57 2.43 0.09 -9.20
C SER A 57 3.67 -0.70 -9.61
N PHE A 58 3.55 -2.01 -9.84
CA PHE A 58 4.69 -2.90 -10.15
C PHE A 58 4.77 -3.30 -11.64
N LEU A 59 3.97 -2.70 -12.53
CA LEU A 59 3.96 -3.06 -13.96
C LEU A 59 5.27 -2.69 -14.67
N GLU A 60 5.84 -1.51 -14.38
CA GLU A 60 7.02 -0.98 -15.07
C GLU A 60 8.00 -0.30 -14.08
N THR A 61 8.55 -1.08 -13.16
CA THR A 61 9.40 -0.54 -12.08
C THR A 61 10.76 0.00 -12.53
N ASN A 62 11.24 -0.42 -13.70
CA ASN A 62 12.60 -0.10 -14.15
C ASN A 62 12.66 1.14 -15.04
N VAL A 63 11.52 1.58 -15.59
CA VAL A 63 11.48 2.68 -16.56
C VAL A 63 12.01 4.00 -15.97
N PRO A 64 11.59 4.45 -14.77
CA PRO A 64 12.11 5.70 -14.21
C PRO A 64 13.63 5.71 -13.99
N LEU A 65 14.21 4.57 -13.59
CA LEU A 65 15.65 4.43 -13.42
C LEU A 65 16.39 4.47 -14.76
N LEU A 66 15.89 3.78 -15.78
CA LEU A 66 16.52 3.75 -17.11
C LEU A 66 16.54 5.14 -17.75
N VAL A 67 15.45 5.89 -17.63
CA VAL A 67 15.36 7.27 -18.17
C VAL A 67 16.32 8.21 -17.44
N LEU A 68 16.42 8.10 -16.11
CA LEU A 68 17.40 8.85 -15.31
C LEU A 68 18.85 8.54 -15.70
N MET A 69 19.18 7.25 -15.88
CA MET A 69 20.51 6.83 -16.33
C MET A 69 20.84 7.36 -17.73
N GLU A 70 19.89 7.34 -18.65
CA GLU A 70 20.09 7.83 -20.01
C GLU A 70 20.29 9.36 -20.06
N ALA A 71 19.53 10.12 -19.26
CA ALA A 71 19.76 11.56 -19.10
C ALA A 71 21.17 11.87 -18.55
N ALA A 72 21.64 11.07 -17.59
CA ALA A 72 22.99 11.20 -17.04
C ALA A 72 24.07 10.90 -18.10
N ARG A 73 23.89 9.84 -18.89
CA ARG A 73 24.81 9.48 -19.99
C ARG A 73 24.90 10.55 -21.07
N ASN A 74 23.81 11.27 -21.32
CA ASN A 74 23.77 12.36 -22.29
C ASN A 74 24.31 13.69 -21.74
N GLY A 75 24.76 13.73 -20.47
CA GLY A 75 25.27 14.93 -19.83
C GLY A 75 24.20 16.01 -19.62
N ASN A 76 22.91 15.64 -19.63
CA ASN A 76 21.82 16.60 -19.54
C ASN A 76 21.44 16.84 -18.08
N GLU A 77 22.15 17.76 -17.42
CA GLU A 77 21.97 18.08 -16.00
C GLU A 77 20.50 18.37 -15.64
N LYS A 78 19.82 19.16 -16.47
CA LYS A 78 18.43 19.54 -16.24
C LYS A 78 17.49 18.33 -16.27
N GLU A 79 17.65 17.42 -17.23
CA GLU A 79 16.85 16.20 -17.28
C GLU A 79 17.17 15.26 -16.13
N VAL A 80 18.42 15.18 -15.69
CA VAL A 80 18.77 14.37 -14.50
C VAL A 80 18.08 14.88 -13.24
N GLU A 81 18.03 16.20 -13.02
CA GLU A 81 17.29 16.77 -11.89
C GLU A 81 15.79 16.43 -11.96
N GLU A 82 15.17 16.58 -13.13
CA GLU A 82 13.75 16.28 -13.33
C GLU A 82 13.45 14.78 -13.15
N TYR A 83 14.25 13.89 -13.75
CA TYR A 83 14.05 12.45 -13.65
C TYR A 83 14.45 11.86 -12.30
N ALA A 84 15.36 12.50 -11.55
CA ALA A 84 15.68 12.10 -10.18
C ALA A 84 14.47 12.26 -9.25
N VAL A 85 13.70 13.33 -9.42
CA VAL A 85 12.44 13.53 -8.68
C VAL A 85 11.45 12.43 -9.04
N VAL A 86 11.25 12.15 -10.34
CA VAL A 86 10.32 11.11 -10.80
C VAL A 86 10.70 9.72 -10.27
N PHE A 87 11.98 9.36 -10.30
CA PHE A 87 12.49 8.10 -9.75
C PHE A 87 12.25 8.02 -8.24
N THR A 88 12.51 9.10 -7.52
CA THR A 88 12.31 9.18 -6.06
C THR A 88 10.82 9.04 -5.70
N GLU A 89 9.93 9.74 -6.41
CA GLU A 89 8.49 9.60 -6.23
C GLU A 89 8.00 8.18 -6.52
N HIS A 90 8.54 7.53 -7.57
CA HIS A 90 8.23 6.15 -7.88
C HIS A 90 8.67 5.19 -6.76
N ALA A 91 9.90 5.34 -6.26
CA ALA A 91 10.41 4.54 -5.14
C ALA A 91 9.55 4.72 -3.87
N ASN A 92 9.19 5.97 -3.54
CA ASN A 92 8.31 6.27 -2.42
C ASN A 92 6.93 5.60 -2.57
N LYS A 93 6.37 5.60 -3.78
CA LYS A 93 5.09 4.94 -4.06
C LYS A 93 5.17 3.43 -3.87
N LEU A 94 6.25 2.78 -4.29
CA LEU A 94 6.47 1.34 -4.05
C LEU A 94 6.51 1.01 -2.55
N VAL A 95 7.19 1.86 -1.77
CA VAL A 95 7.26 1.73 -0.29
C VAL A 95 5.88 1.94 0.35
N GLU A 96 5.11 2.93 -0.10
CA GLU A 96 3.75 3.17 0.37
C GLU A 96 2.85 1.94 0.11
N VAL A 97 2.88 1.39 -1.10
CA VAL A 97 2.14 0.18 -1.46
C VAL A 97 2.54 -0.99 -0.56
N ALA A 98 3.85 -1.19 -0.34
CA ALA A 98 4.37 -2.26 0.52
C ALA A 98 3.89 -2.12 1.98
N ASN A 99 3.85 -0.90 2.51
CA ASN A 99 3.35 -0.61 3.85
C ASN A 99 1.83 -0.84 3.96
N LEU A 100 1.06 -0.47 2.94
CA LEU A 100 -0.36 -0.74 2.87
C LEU A 100 -0.66 -2.25 2.89
N VAL A 101 0.06 -3.04 2.08
CA VAL A 101 -0.01 -4.51 2.09
C VAL A 101 0.28 -5.05 3.49
N CYS A 102 1.34 -4.56 4.15
CA CYS A 102 1.72 -4.98 5.49
C CYS A 102 0.63 -4.71 6.53
N SER A 103 -0.05 -3.56 6.47
CA SER A 103 -1.12 -3.18 7.41
C SER A 103 -2.34 -4.12 7.37
N MET A 104 -2.50 -4.85 6.27
CA MET A 104 -3.65 -5.71 6.00
C MET A 104 -3.36 -7.21 6.15
N SER A 105 -2.09 -7.56 6.28
CA SER A 105 -1.61 -8.93 6.37
C SER A 105 -1.64 -9.44 7.81
N ASN A 106 -1.99 -10.71 7.99
CA ASN A 106 -1.87 -11.41 9.26
C ASN A 106 -0.62 -12.33 9.29
N ASN A 107 0.21 -12.32 8.22
CA ASN A 107 1.43 -13.12 8.13
C ASN A 107 2.60 -12.28 8.65
N GLU A 108 2.97 -12.48 9.93
CA GLU A 108 4.02 -11.69 10.58
C GLU A 108 5.38 -11.80 9.90
N ASP A 109 5.79 -13.01 9.51
CA ASP A 109 7.08 -13.22 8.84
C ASP A 109 7.10 -12.58 7.46
N GLY A 110 6.00 -12.71 6.71
CA GLY A 110 5.80 -12.00 5.45
C GLY A 110 5.89 -10.48 5.60
N VAL A 111 5.25 -9.93 6.63
CA VAL A 111 5.31 -8.48 6.94
C VAL A 111 6.74 -8.03 7.26
N LYS A 112 7.49 -8.79 8.05
CA LYS A 112 8.90 -8.47 8.37
C LYS A 112 9.76 -8.44 7.11
N MET A 113 9.61 -9.44 6.23
CA MET A 113 10.37 -9.50 4.97
C MET A 113 10.05 -8.32 4.05
N VAL A 114 8.77 -8.00 3.87
CA VAL A 114 8.35 -6.89 3.01
C VAL A 114 8.82 -5.55 3.56
N ARG A 115 8.70 -5.30 4.87
CA ARG A 115 9.22 -4.07 5.49
C ARG A 115 10.73 -3.95 5.38
N HIS A 116 11.45 -5.06 5.52
CA HIS A 116 12.90 -5.07 5.33
C HIS A 116 13.28 -4.72 3.89
N ALA A 117 12.60 -5.29 2.90
CA ALA A 117 12.81 -4.94 1.49
C ALA A 117 12.45 -3.47 1.18
N ALA A 118 11.35 -2.95 1.74
CA ALA A 118 10.96 -1.56 1.60
C ALA A 118 12.01 -0.60 2.18
N GLY A 119 12.57 -0.92 3.35
CA GLY A 119 13.66 -0.14 3.95
C GLY A 119 14.94 -0.15 3.11
N GLN A 120 15.21 -1.24 2.38
CA GLN A 120 16.31 -1.27 1.41
C GLN A 120 16.05 -0.36 0.21
N ILE A 121 14.82 -0.27 -0.29
CA ILE A 121 14.44 0.67 -1.36
C ILE A 121 14.67 2.12 -0.90
N GLU A 122 14.20 2.48 0.29
CA GLU A 122 14.41 3.82 0.87
C GLU A 122 15.90 4.17 1.02
N ALA A 123 16.73 3.19 1.42
CA ALA A 123 18.16 3.40 1.62
C ALA A 123 18.96 3.47 0.31
N LEU A 124 18.55 2.73 -0.73
CA LEU A 124 19.25 2.67 -2.02
C LEU A 124 18.85 3.80 -2.96
N CYS A 125 17.61 4.27 -2.90
CA CYS A 125 17.10 5.30 -3.82
C CYS A 125 17.98 6.57 -3.86
N PRO A 126 18.39 7.18 -2.72
CA PRO A 126 19.30 8.33 -2.74
C PRO A 126 20.68 8.01 -3.32
N GLN A 127 21.16 6.78 -3.14
CA GLN A 127 22.47 6.35 -3.64
C GLN A 127 22.47 6.25 -5.17
N ASP A 128 21.40 5.71 -5.75
CA ASP A 128 21.28 5.58 -7.21
C ASP A 128 21.09 6.94 -7.90
N VAL A 129 20.34 7.85 -7.28
CA VAL A 129 20.29 9.26 -7.72
C VAL A 129 21.68 9.88 -7.65
N ASN A 130 22.39 9.73 -6.53
CA ASN A 130 23.72 10.30 -6.37
C ASN A 130 24.73 9.75 -7.40
N LYS A 131 24.67 8.46 -7.75
CA LYS A 131 25.50 7.88 -8.83
C LYS A 131 25.24 8.56 -10.18
N CYS A 132 23.97 8.83 -10.51
CA CYS A 132 23.62 9.51 -11.75
C CYS A 132 24.10 10.98 -11.75
N VAL A 133 24.01 11.66 -10.61
CA VAL A 133 24.53 13.02 -10.44
C VAL A 133 26.06 13.07 -10.57
N VAL A 134 26.77 12.11 -9.98
CA VAL A 134 28.24 12.03 -10.11
C VAL A 134 28.66 11.70 -11.54
N ALA A 135 27.91 10.84 -12.24
CA ALA A 135 28.19 10.51 -13.64
C ALA A 135 28.14 11.74 -14.57
N LEU A 136 27.35 12.78 -14.24
CA LEU A 136 27.38 14.07 -14.95
C LEU A 136 28.74 14.78 -14.80
N GLN A 137 29.38 14.65 -13.65
CA GLN A 137 30.65 15.32 -13.33
C GLN A 137 31.87 14.61 -13.93
N GLU A 138 31.76 13.30 -14.14
CA GLU A 138 32.85 12.48 -14.67
C GLU A 138 32.96 12.51 -16.20
N GLY A 139 31.96 13.07 -16.91
CA GLY A 139 32.01 13.41 -18.33
C GLY A 139 32.84 12.44 -19.17
N ASP A 140 32.32 11.23 -19.41
CA ASP A 140 33.02 10.28 -20.29
C ASP A 140 33.04 10.88 -21.72
N PRO A 141 34.22 11.03 -22.36
CA PRO A 141 34.38 11.70 -23.66
C PRO A 141 33.69 11.01 -24.84
#